data_AF-A0A7L4TRE2-F1
#
_entry.id   AF-A0A7L4TRE2-F1
#
_cell.length_a   1.000
_cell.length_b   1.000
_cell.length_c   1.000
_cell.angle_alpha   90.00
_cell.angle_beta   90.00
_cell.angle_gamma   90.00
#
_symmetry.space_group_name_H-M   'P 1'
#
loop_
_entity.id
_entity.type
_entity.pdbx_description
1 polymer ?
#
loop_
_entity_poly.entity_id
_entity_poly.type
_entity_poly.pdbx_seq_one_letter_code
_entity_poly.pdbx_strand_id
1 'polypeptide(L)'
;MFTPESEEEIVQCVKLANQEGRKVRVVGAGHSSSPLVKTKDILLSLKHFKGVENPDLEKSRATVLAGMTVKEAGKDLHRYGLAMHNTGDVDVQTVAGAIGTGTHGTGKKLRNLSSMLVGVRMVTGDGKIIEITIEEDPETFRALRVALGTCGIF
;
A
#
# COMPACT_ATOMS: atom_id res chain seq x y z
N MET A 1 -6.87 1.05 -17.91
CA MET A 1 -6.43 0.78 -16.52
C MET A 1 -6.54 -0.73 -16.33
N PHE A 2 -5.48 -1.38 -15.85
CA PHE A 2 -5.45 -2.80 -15.56
C PHE A 2 -5.86 -3.05 -14.10
N THR A 3 -6.67 -4.06 -13.83
CA THR A 3 -7.21 -4.37 -12.50
C THR A 3 -7.02 -5.86 -12.22
N PRO A 4 -5.85 -6.27 -11.71
CA PRO A 4 -5.57 -7.68 -11.46
C PRO A 4 -6.44 -8.22 -10.33
N GLU A 5 -6.65 -9.53 -10.36
CA GLU A 5 -7.36 -10.30 -9.33
C GLU A 5 -6.42 -11.21 -8.51
N SER A 6 -5.15 -11.35 -8.91
CA SER A 6 -4.14 -12.15 -8.20
C SER A 6 -2.73 -11.55 -8.23
N GLU A 7 -1.85 -12.01 -7.34
CA GLU A 7 -0.44 -11.60 -7.32
C GLU A 7 0.29 -12.04 -8.61
N GLU A 8 -0.08 -13.19 -9.17
CA GLU A 8 0.47 -13.72 -10.41
C GLU A 8 0.19 -12.79 -11.60
N GLU A 9 -1.01 -12.22 -11.67
CA GLU A 9 -1.37 -11.25 -12.71
C GLU A 9 -0.56 -9.95 -12.58
N ILE A 10 -0.28 -9.50 -11.35
CA ILE A 10 0.62 -8.36 -11.10
C ILE A 10 2.03 -8.69 -11.59
N VAL A 11 2.56 -9.86 -11.25
CA VAL A 11 3.88 -10.33 -11.68
C VAL A 11 3.98 -10.40 -13.20
N GLN A 12 2.97 -10.96 -13.86
CA GLN A 12 2.91 -11.04 -15.33
C GLN A 12 2.89 -9.65 -15.95
N CYS A 13 2.08 -8.72 -15.41
CA CYS A 13 2.04 -7.33 -15.86
C CYS A 13 3.41 -6.65 -15.75
N VAL A 14 4.14 -6.82 -14.64
CA VAL A 14 5.47 -6.24 -14.46
C VAL A 14 6.47 -6.85 -15.44
N LYS A 15 6.47 -8.17 -15.63
CA LYS A 15 7.37 -8.85 -16.57
C LYS A 15 7.12 -8.41 -18.01
N LEU A 16 5.86 -8.31 -18.42
CA LEU A 16 5.50 -7.82 -19.76
C LEU A 16 5.93 -6.36 -19.95
N ALA A 17 5.68 -5.50 -18.95
CA ALA A 17 6.10 -4.11 -19.01
C ALA A 17 7.62 -3.99 -19.20
N ASN A 18 8.40 -4.78 -18.48
CA ASN A 18 9.87 -4.81 -18.61
C ASN A 18 10.31 -5.27 -20.00
N GLN A 19 9.69 -6.31 -20.56
CA GLN A 19 9.98 -6.81 -21.91
C GLN A 19 9.68 -5.76 -22.98
N GLU A 20 8.62 -4.97 -22.79
CA GLU A 20 8.18 -3.92 -23.71
C GLU A 20 8.85 -2.56 -23.46
N GLY A 21 9.71 -2.43 -22.45
CA GLY A 21 10.33 -1.16 -22.06
C GLY A 21 9.34 -0.12 -21.51
N ARG A 22 8.20 -0.56 -20.95
CA ARG A 22 7.12 0.26 -20.41
C ARG A 22 7.18 0.33 -18.88
N LYS A 23 6.60 1.38 -18.31
CA LYS A 23 6.50 1.57 -16.85
C LYS A 23 5.12 1.19 -16.32
N VAL A 24 5.07 0.77 -15.06
CA VAL A 24 3.82 0.54 -14.33
C VAL A 24 3.66 1.60 -13.23
N ARG A 25 2.48 2.21 -13.12
CA ARG A 25 2.08 3.06 -11.99
C ARG A 25 0.84 2.48 -11.33
N VAL A 26 0.84 2.41 -10.01
CA VAL A 26 -0.31 1.94 -9.23
C VAL A 26 -1.18 3.12 -8.82
N VAL A 27 -2.48 3.03 -9.08
CA VAL A 27 -3.48 4.04 -8.71
C VAL A 27 -4.42 3.51 -7.64
N GLY A 28 -4.53 4.27 -6.56
CA GLY A 28 -5.58 4.13 -5.55
C GLY A 28 -6.80 4.97 -5.92
N ALA A 29 -7.24 5.83 -5.00
CA ALA A 29 -8.41 6.69 -5.20
C ALA A 29 -8.16 7.96 -6.05
N GLY A 30 -6.93 8.20 -6.53
CA GLY A 30 -6.60 9.39 -7.32
C GLY A 30 -6.56 10.71 -6.53
N HIS A 31 -6.53 10.65 -5.20
CA HIS A 31 -6.59 11.82 -4.30
C HIS A 31 -5.28 12.58 -4.08
N SER A 32 -4.22 12.29 -4.85
CA SER A 32 -2.98 13.07 -4.73
C SER A 32 -3.10 14.36 -5.53
N SER A 33 -2.78 15.51 -4.91
CA SER A 33 -2.72 16.79 -5.62
C SER A 33 -1.56 16.86 -6.63
N SER A 34 -0.53 16.04 -6.43
CA SER A 34 0.58 15.88 -7.36
C SER A 34 0.26 14.79 -8.39
N PRO A 35 0.74 14.91 -9.65
CA PRO A 35 0.47 13.93 -10.70
C PRO A 35 1.31 12.63 -10.56
N LEU A 36 1.33 12.03 -9.36
CA LEU A 36 2.19 10.88 -9.02
C LEU A 36 1.95 9.66 -9.90
N VAL A 37 0.71 9.42 -10.29
CA VAL A 37 0.29 8.19 -11.00
C VAL A 37 -0.02 8.45 -12.47
N LYS A 38 0.17 9.70 -12.95
CA LYS A 38 -0.05 10.04 -14.36
C LYS A 38 1.00 9.31 -15.21
N THR A 39 0.55 8.50 -16.15
CA THR A 39 1.42 7.76 -17.06
C THR A 39 0.78 7.59 -18.44
N LYS A 40 1.61 7.40 -19.46
CA LYS A 40 1.20 6.97 -20.81
C LYS A 40 1.29 5.45 -20.98
N ASP A 41 1.93 4.77 -20.03
CA ASP A 41 2.17 3.33 -20.04
C ASP A 41 1.05 2.59 -19.29
N ILE A 42 1.39 1.73 -18.32
CA ILE A 42 0.41 0.91 -17.61
C ILE A 42 0.00 1.60 -16.31
N LEU A 43 -1.30 1.81 -16.16
CA LEU A 43 -1.94 2.23 -14.92
C LEU A 43 -2.68 1.03 -14.31
N LEU A 44 -2.23 0.58 -13.13
CA LEU A 44 -2.71 -0.61 -12.42
C LEU A 44 -3.50 -0.21 -11.17
N SER A 45 -4.64 -0.85 -10.90
CA SER A 45 -5.41 -0.62 -9.67
C SER A 45 -5.65 -1.92 -8.91
N LEU A 46 -5.32 -1.91 -7.61
CA LEU A 46 -5.46 -3.05 -6.70
C LEU A 46 -6.85 -3.14 -6.06
N LYS A 47 -7.89 -2.56 -6.69
CA LYS A 47 -9.24 -2.43 -6.10
C LYS A 47 -9.88 -3.77 -5.66
N HIS A 48 -9.41 -4.91 -6.18
CA HIS A 48 -9.90 -6.24 -5.82
C HIS A 48 -9.20 -6.84 -4.59
N PHE A 49 -8.05 -6.29 -4.18
CA PHE A 49 -7.29 -6.73 -3.01
C PHE A 49 -7.89 -6.11 -1.75
N LYS A 50 -8.88 -6.78 -1.16
CA LYS A 50 -9.67 -6.31 -0.02
C LYS A 50 -9.68 -7.35 1.09
N GLY A 51 -9.36 -6.95 2.30
CA GLY A 51 -9.40 -7.82 3.47
C GLY A 51 -8.40 -7.42 4.53
N VAL A 52 -8.72 -7.83 5.76
CA VAL A 52 -7.79 -7.81 6.89
C VAL A 52 -7.45 -9.26 7.21
N GLU A 53 -6.16 -9.57 7.28
CA GLU A 53 -5.63 -10.90 7.48
C GLU A 53 -4.72 -10.94 8.70
N ASN A 54 -4.58 -12.13 9.30
CA ASN A 54 -3.63 -12.41 10.38
C ASN A 54 -3.62 -11.37 11.53
N PRO A 55 -4.78 -11.08 12.17
CA PRO A 55 -4.81 -10.17 13.31
C PRO A 55 -4.02 -10.74 14.50
N ASP A 56 -3.06 -9.96 15.01
CA ASP A 56 -2.23 -10.24 16.18
C ASP A 56 -2.50 -9.15 17.23
N LEU A 57 -3.26 -9.51 18.27
CA LEU A 57 -3.66 -8.58 19.32
C LEU A 57 -2.55 -8.31 20.33
N GLU A 58 -1.62 -9.25 20.51
CA GLU A 58 -0.48 -9.08 21.42
C GLU A 58 0.46 -8.00 20.86
N LYS A 59 0.68 -8.01 19.54
CA LYS A 59 1.52 -7.02 18.85
C LYS A 59 0.74 -5.83 18.32
N SER A 60 -0.59 -5.86 18.37
CA SER A 60 -1.49 -4.88 17.75
C SER A 60 -1.21 -4.69 16.25
N ARG A 61 -1.12 -5.80 15.52
CA ARG A 61 -0.79 -5.85 14.07
C ARG A 61 -1.86 -6.61 13.30
N ALA A 62 -2.00 -6.28 12.02
CA ALA A 62 -2.74 -7.07 11.05
C ALA A 62 -2.21 -6.75 9.65
N THR A 63 -2.39 -7.68 8.71
CA THR A 63 -2.15 -7.43 7.28
C THR A 63 -3.42 -6.82 6.69
N VAL A 64 -3.27 -5.69 5.98
CA VAL A 64 -4.38 -5.00 5.33
C VAL A 64 -4.09 -4.99 3.83
N LEU A 65 -4.99 -5.56 3.03
CA LEU A 65 -4.80 -5.63 1.59
C LEU A 65 -4.87 -4.22 0.96
N ALA A 66 -3.90 -3.94 0.07
CA ALA A 66 -3.57 -2.60 -0.42
C ALA A 66 -4.72 -1.85 -1.11
N GLY A 67 -5.71 -2.59 -1.62
CA GLY A 67 -6.89 -2.05 -2.29
C GLY A 67 -7.91 -1.42 -1.34
N MET A 68 -7.91 -1.77 -0.05
CA MET A 68 -8.85 -1.24 0.93
C MET A 68 -8.73 0.28 1.06
N THR A 69 -9.84 0.98 1.23
CA THR A 69 -9.82 2.38 1.67
C THR A 69 -9.50 2.47 3.16
N VAL A 70 -9.03 3.63 3.62
CA VAL A 70 -8.84 3.91 5.05
C VAL A 70 -10.14 3.65 5.83
N LYS A 71 -11.30 4.02 5.25
CA LYS A 71 -12.62 3.74 5.82
C LYS A 71 -12.90 2.26 5.99
N GLU A 72 -12.72 1.48 4.92
CA GLU A 72 -12.97 0.03 4.92
C GLU A 72 -12.04 -0.67 5.91
N ALA A 73 -10.74 -0.35 5.88
CA ALA A 73 -9.74 -0.93 6.76
C ALA A 73 -10.03 -0.59 8.22
N GLY A 74 -10.40 0.65 8.54
CA GLY A 74 -10.77 1.04 9.91
C GLY A 74 -11.97 0.24 10.43
N LYS A 75 -13.00 0.05 9.60
CA LYS A 75 -14.18 -0.75 9.96
C LYS A 75 -13.83 -2.21 10.20
N ASP A 76 -12.99 -2.81 9.36
CA ASP A 76 -12.64 -4.22 9.47
C ASP A 76 -11.66 -4.48 10.62
N LEU A 77 -10.64 -3.62 10.82
CA LEU A 77 -9.74 -3.68 11.98
C LEU A 77 -10.51 -3.60 13.30
N HIS A 78 -11.55 -2.76 13.36
CA HIS A 78 -12.38 -2.62 14.57
C HIS A 78 -13.07 -3.93 14.97
N ARG A 79 -13.42 -4.80 14.02
CA ARG A 79 -13.99 -6.13 14.31
C ARG A 79 -13.03 -7.04 15.07
N TYR A 80 -11.73 -6.79 14.96
CA TYR A 80 -10.67 -7.50 15.67
C TYR A 80 -10.20 -6.74 16.92
N GLY A 81 -10.83 -5.63 17.29
CA GLY A 81 -10.38 -4.80 18.42
C GLY A 81 -9.12 -3.97 18.12
N LEU A 82 -8.77 -3.81 16.84
CA LEU A 82 -7.66 -2.99 16.37
C LEU A 82 -8.15 -1.64 15.81
N ALA A 83 -7.28 -0.64 15.80
CA ALA A 83 -7.55 0.66 15.21
C ALA A 83 -6.25 1.30 14.69
N MET A 84 -6.39 2.16 13.67
CA MET A 84 -5.30 3.03 13.24
C MET A 84 -5.12 4.17 14.25
N HIS A 85 -3.87 4.44 14.69
CA HIS A 85 -3.58 5.48 15.69
C HIS A 85 -3.78 6.93 15.18
N ASN A 86 -3.90 7.13 13.88
CA ASN A 86 -4.13 8.42 13.22
C ASN A 86 -4.81 8.17 11.86
N THR A 87 -5.51 9.15 11.30
CA THR A 87 -6.10 9.09 9.96
C THR A 87 -6.01 10.45 9.29
N GLY A 88 -6.25 10.53 7.98
CA GLY A 88 -6.38 11.83 7.30
C GLY A 88 -7.75 12.48 7.52
N ASP A 89 -7.92 13.67 6.94
CA ASP A 89 -9.22 14.37 6.85
C ASP A 89 -10.24 13.60 5.98
N VAL A 90 -9.75 12.85 4.99
CA VAL A 90 -10.56 11.99 4.13
C VAL A 90 -10.19 10.52 4.31
N ASP A 91 -11.19 9.65 4.26
CA ASP A 91 -11.04 8.20 4.47
C ASP A 91 -11.25 7.37 3.19
N VAL A 92 -11.47 8.03 2.05
CA VAL A 92 -11.69 7.42 0.73
C VAL A 92 -10.38 7.01 0.03
N GLN A 93 -9.23 7.48 0.51
CA GLN A 93 -7.92 7.06 0.01
C GLN A 93 -7.73 5.56 0.23
N THR A 94 -7.06 4.86 -0.69
CA THR A 94 -6.59 3.50 -0.40
C THR A 94 -5.54 3.53 0.70
N VAL A 95 -5.49 2.52 1.56
CA VAL A 95 -4.52 2.41 2.66
C VAL A 95 -3.10 2.46 2.11
N ALA A 96 -2.79 1.70 1.06
CA ALA A 96 -1.49 1.73 0.41
C ALA A 96 -1.16 3.12 -0.17
N GLY A 97 -2.15 3.83 -0.72
CA GLY A 97 -1.99 5.20 -1.18
C GLY A 97 -1.67 6.16 -0.03
N ALA A 98 -2.42 6.07 1.06
CA ALA A 98 -2.27 6.93 2.23
C ALA A 98 -0.95 6.70 2.98
N ILE A 99 -0.48 5.45 3.05
CA ILE A 99 0.87 5.09 3.51
C ILE A 99 1.92 5.65 2.54
N GLY A 100 1.76 5.39 1.24
CA GLY A 100 2.70 5.80 0.20
C GLY A 100 2.89 7.31 0.08
N THR A 101 1.89 8.11 0.45
CA THR A 101 1.96 9.58 0.44
C THR A 101 2.14 10.22 1.82
N GLY A 102 2.29 9.43 2.89
CA GLY A 102 2.52 9.97 4.24
C GLY A 102 1.32 10.75 4.80
N THR A 103 0.09 10.31 4.52
CA THR A 103 -1.14 10.90 5.07
C THR A 103 -1.06 10.97 6.60
N HIS A 104 -1.46 12.10 7.17
CA HIS A 104 -1.50 12.36 8.61
C HIS A 104 -2.75 13.16 8.97
N GLY A 105 -3.13 13.10 10.23
CA GLY A 105 -4.21 13.90 10.82
C GLY A 105 -3.75 14.73 12.00
N THR A 106 -4.72 15.35 12.66
CA THR A 106 -4.50 16.19 13.83
C THR A 106 -3.94 15.40 15.00
N GLY A 107 -2.85 15.88 15.58
CA GLY A 107 -2.32 15.36 16.84
C GLY A 107 -0.81 15.59 16.96
N LYS A 108 -0.39 16.48 17.86
CA LYS A 108 1.03 16.86 18.03
C LYS A 108 1.96 15.67 18.29
N LYS A 109 1.45 14.62 18.95
CA LYS A 109 2.20 13.41 19.30
C LYS A 109 1.89 12.22 18.37
N LEU A 110 0.93 12.37 17.44
CA LEU A 110 0.53 11.30 16.54
C LEU A 110 1.40 11.34 15.28
N ARG A 111 1.93 10.18 14.89
CA ARG A 111 2.71 10.04 13.65
C ARG A 111 1.78 9.87 12.45
N ASN A 112 2.32 10.00 11.23
CA ASN A 112 1.59 9.74 9.99
C ASN A 112 1.25 8.25 9.81
N LEU A 113 0.35 7.93 8.86
CA LEU A 113 -0.05 6.55 8.55
C LEU A 113 1.13 5.67 8.13
N SER A 114 2.12 6.24 7.43
CA SER A 114 3.29 5.47 7.00
C SER A 114 4.12 4.94 8.17
N SER A 115 4.01 5.52 9.38
CA SER A 115 4.71 5.00 10.56
C SER A 115 4.08 3.73 11.12
N MET A 116 2.85 3.37 10.73
CA MET A 116 2.17 2.14 11.14
C MET A 116 2.67 0.92 10.37
N LEU A 117 3.30 1.14 9.21
CA LEU A 117 3.83 0.05 8.40
C LEU A 117 4.96 -0.64 9.18
N VAL A 118 4.81 -1.95 9.42
CA VAL A 118 5.79 -2.82 10.10
C VAL A 118 6.23 -4.01 9.24
N GLY A 119 5.50 -4.30 8.17
CA GLY A 119 5.82 -5.32 7.19
C GLY A 119 5.13 -5.01 5.87
N VAL A 120 5.69 -5.46 4.75
CA VAL A 120 5.04 -5.47 3.44
C VAL A 120 5.34 -6.77 2.72
N ARG A 121 4.35 -7.22 1.95
CA ARG A 121 4.52 -8.16 0.85
C ARG A 121 4.32 -7.38 -0.44
N MET A 122 5.22 -7.50 -1.41
CA MET A 122 5.16 -6.67 -2.61
C MET A 122 5.76 -7.34 -3.84
N VAL A 123 5.27 -6.93 -5.01
CA VAL A 123 5.91 -7.23 -6.30
C VAL A 123 6.93 -6.15 -6.61
N THR A 124 8.19 -6.55 -6.79
CA THR A 124 9.33 -5.68 -7.14
C THR A 124 9.31 -5.28 -8.61
N GLY A 125 10.14 -4.31 -8.98
CA GLY A 125 10.29 -3.86 -10.37
C GLY A 125 10.76 -4.94 -11.36
N ASP A 126 11.41 -6.02 -10.89
CA ASP A 126 11.80 -7.17 -11.70
C ASP A 126 10.78 -8.33 -11.66
N GLY A 127 9.61 -8.12 -11.03
CA GLY A 127 8.51 -9.08 -11.00
C GLY A 127 8.73 -10.25 -10.03
N LYS A 128 9.53 -10.05 -8.97
CA LYS A 128 9.62 -10.99 -7.84
C LYS A 128 8.64 -10.58 -6.75
N ILE A 129 8.09 -11.57 -6.05
CA ILE A 129 7.36 -11.30 -4.81
C ILE A 129 8.35 -11.40 -3.66
N ILE A 130 8.41 -10.37 -2.84
CA ILE A 130 9.22 -10.36 -1.62
C ILE A 130 8.36 -9.97 -0.42
N GLU A 131 8.81 -10.36 0.75
CA GLU A 131 8.28 -9.93 2.03
C GLU A 131 9.42 -9.29 2.82
N ILE A 132 9.17 -8.12 3.41
CA ILE A 132 10.16 -7.40 4.21
C ILE A 132 9.46 -6.87 5.46
N THR A 133 10.06 -7.12 6.62
CA THR A 133 9.62 -6.55 7.90
C THR A 133 10.61 -5.53 8.42
N ILE A 134 10.14 -4.65 9.31
CA ILE A 134 11.01 -3.68 9.98
C ILE A 134 12.01 -4.37 10.91
N GLU A 135 11.69 -5.55 11.42
CA GLU A 135 12.57 -6.35 12.28
C GLU A 135 13.70 -7.03 11.49
N GLU A 136 13.44 -7.45 10.25
CA GLU A 136 14.41 -8.17 9.41
C GLU A 136 15.41 -7.24 8.71
N ASP A 137 14.93 -6.17 8.05
CA ASP A 137 15.79 -5.20 7.36
C ASP A 137 15.31 -3.75 7.62
N PRO A 138 15.66 -3.18 8.78
CA PRO A 138 15.22 -1.83 9.16
C PRO A 138 15.71 -0.73 8.22
N GLU A 139 16.84 -0.92 7.53
CA GLU A 139 17.42 0.08 6.62
C GLU A 139 16.60 0.15 5.34
N THR A 140 16.42 -0.98 4.66
CA THR A 140 15.61 -1.06 3.43
C THR A 140 14.15 -0.72 3.71
N PHE A 141 13.62 -1.17 4.85
CA PHE A 141 12.22 -0.95 5.21
C PHE A 141 11.87 0.55 5.33
N ARG A 142 12.81 1.39 5.77
CA ARG A 142 12.58 2.85 5.83
C ARG A 142 12.32 3.45 4.46
N ALA A 143 12.88 2.90 3.38
CA ALA A 143 12.62 3.37 2.01
C ALA A 143 11.19 3.04 1.53
N LEU A 144 10.54 2.04 2.13
CA LEU A 144 9.17 1.64 1.79
C LEU A 144 8.13 2.58 2.41
N ARG A 145 8.53 3.37 3.41
CA ARG A 145 7.68 4.41 4.01
C ARG A 145 7.66 5.65 3.13
N VAL A 146 6.47 6.18 2.86
CA VAL A 146 6.28 7.32 1.96
C VAL A 146 6.94 7.08 0.59
N ALA A 147 6.84 5.85 0.08
CA ALA A 147 7.52 5.43 -1.14
C ALA A 147 6.92 6.01 -2.43
N LEU A 148 5.78 6.72 -2.38
CA LEU A 148 5.11 7.29 -3.56
C LEU A 148 4.84 6.28 -4.70
N GLY A 149 4.79 4.98 -4.37
CA GLY A 149 4.64 3.87 -5.31
C GLY A 149 5.85 3.62 -6.20
N THR A 150 7.08 3.96 -5.79
CA THR A 150 8.31 3.75 -6.61
C THR A 150 9.16 2.55 -6.19
N CYS A 151 8.91 1.96 -5.03
CA CYS A 151 9.69 0.82 -4.53
C CYS A 151 9.13 -0.54 -4.96
N GLY A 152 7.92 -0.59 -5.51
CA GLY A 152 7.23 -1.82 -5.90
C GLY A 152 5.71 -1.63 -5.86
N ILE A 153 5.00 -2.75 -5.98
CA ILE A 153 3.54 -2.84 -5.86
C ILE A 153 3.25 -3.56 -4.56
N PHE A 154 2.84 -2.79 -3.53
CA PHE A 154 2.40 -3.28 -2.23
C PHE A 154 1.09 -4.06 -2.31
#